data_AF-A0A015ISR7-F1
#
_entry.id   AF-A0A015ISR7-F1
#
_cell.length_a   1.000
_cell.length_b   1.000
_cell.length_c   1.000
_cell.angle_alpha   90.00
_cell.angle_beta   90.00
_cell.angle_gamma   90.00
#
_symmetry.space_group_name_H-M   'P 1'
#
loop_
_entity.id
_entity.type
_entity.pdbx_description
1 polymer ?
#
loop_
_entity_poly.entity_id
_entity_poly.type
_entity_poly.pdbx_seq_one_letter_code
_entity_poly.pdbx_strand_id
1 'polypeptide(L)'
;MQQFSLECLNAVQYRAFWENTKNPTLLKFLNFRLSAGDLEDKKTEYNRYNNELNTISKHYAEMSEMGQEIAKWKGAFKNDKRTKSVIQFWEVQDVARMAEEKSRAEVRMLQAAQHVTIATVTTEQVQQYARSTTTKISEKFLDEKEKLPNDGSEDDGVHVDSGEFPNSSLLGRNDTKDDAENPLFISGHDSNDATVNQDELVPLKNTHKRLFSEIGDDLPSSHIMSVMEKYRAKSTTSKYE
;
A
#
# COMPACT_ATOMS: atom_id res chain seq x y z
N MET A 1 36.63 -3.77 -35.06
CA MET A 1 36.06 -2.86 -36.09
C MET A 1 34.68 -2.44 -35.61
N GLN A 2 34.46 -1.13 -35.46
CA GLN A 2 33.18 -0.54 -35.11
C GLN A 2 32.29 -0.61 -36.37
N GLN A 3 31.10 -1.21 -36.28
CA GLN A 3 30.20 -1.41 -37.43
C GLN A 3 29.60 -0.09 -37.94
N PHE A 4 29.36 0.85 -37.02
CA PHE A 4 28.75 2.14 -37.32
C PHE A 4 29.73 3.28 -37.03
N SER A 5 29.54 4.41 -37.71
CA SER A 5 30.26 5.64 -37.41
C SER A 5 29.82 6.17 -36.04
N LEU A 6 30.70 6.91 -35.37
CA LEU A 6 30.39 7.52 -34.08
C LEU A 6 29.19 8.49 -34.18
N GLU A 7 29.08 9.21 -35.28
CA GLU A 7 27.96 10.12 -35.55
C GLU A 7 26.62 9.35 -35.61
N CYS A 8 26.58 8.23 -36.33
CA CYS A 8 25.40 7.37 -36.40
C CYS A 8 25.04 6.79 -35.02
N LEU A 9 26.05 6.35 -34.25
CA LEU A 9 25.83 5.79 -32.91
C LEU A 9 25.33 6.81 -31.89
N ASN A 10 25.66 8.09 -32.07
CA ASN A 10 25.15 9.18 -31.23
C ASN A 10 23.73 9.61 -31.61
N ALA A 11 23.26 9.28 -32.82
CA ALA A 11 21.91 9.61 -33.26
C ALA A 11 20.85 8.60 -32.80
N VAL A 12 21.26 7.38 -32.46
CA VAL A 12 20.37 6.29 -32.00
C VAL A 12 20.22 6.29 -30.49
N GLN A 13 19.03 5.93 -30.00
CA GLN A 13 18.75 5.88 -28.57
C GLN A 13 19.45 4.69 -27.90
N TYR A 14 19.48 3.53 -28.57
CA TYR A 14 20.00 2.29 -27.99
C TYR A 14 21.41 1.99 -28.47
N ARG A 15 22.32 2.97 -28.32
CA ARG A 15 23.72 2.87 -28.78
C ARG A 15 24.40 1.55 -28.38
N ALA A 16 24.26 1.15 -27.11
CA ALA A 16 24.88 -0.07 -26.59
C ALA A 16 24.42 -1.34 -27.33
N PHE A 17 23.17 -1.38 -27.81
CA PHE A 17 22.68 -2.48 -28.62
C PHE A 17 23.34 -2.49 -30.00
N TRP A 18 23.35 -1.36 -30.71
CA TRP A 18 23.87 -1.25 -32.07
C TRP A 18 25.40 -1.40 -32.15
N GLU A 19 26.12 -0.96 -31.13
CA GLU A 19 27.59 -1.08 -31.06
C GLU A 19 28.04 -2.54 -30.88
N ASN A 20 27.23 -3.36 -30.20
CA ASN A 20 27.58 -4.74 -29.84
C ASN A 20 26.87 -5.82 -30.68
N THR A 21 25.99 -5.43 -31.60
CA THR A 21 25.14 -6.38 -32.33
C THR A 21 25.38 -6.34 -33.83
N LYS A 22 26.23 -7.25 -34.33
CA LYS A 22 26.51 -7.38 -35.78
C LYS A 22 25.27 -7.65 -36.63
N ASN A 23 24.41 -8.53 -36.14
CA ASN A 23 23.17 -8.95 -36.79
C ASN A 23 21.98 -8.58 -35.90
N PRO A 24 21.49 -7.34 -36.00
CA PRO A 24 20.38 -6.83 -35.21
C PRO A 24 19.08 -7.44 -35.75
N THR A 25 18.50 -8.35 -34.99
CA THR A 25 17.15 -8.88 -35.25
C THR A 25 16.20 -8.30 -34.22
N LEU A 26 14.90 -8.30 -34.52
CA LEU A 26 13.89 -7.82 -33.58
C LEU A 26 13.96 -8.58 -32.25
N LEU A 27 14.13 -9.90 -32.29
CA LEU A 27 14.22 -10.71 -31.07
C LEU A 27 15.40 -10.33 -30.19
N LYS A 28 16.57 -10.04 -30.77
CA LYS A 28 17.73 -9.60 -29.98
C LYS A 28 17.49 -8.25 -29.34
N PHE A 29 16.86 -7.33 -30.07
CA PHE A 29 16.48 -6.03 -29.53
C PHE A 29 15.50 -6.18 -28.35
N LEU A 30 14.48 -7.03 -28.50
CA LEU A 30 13.53 -7.30 -27.41
C LEU A 30 14.19 -7.92 -26.17
N ASN A 31 15.12 -8.86 -26.35
CA ASN A 31 15.86 -9.44 -25.22
C ASN A 31 16.77 -8.40 -24.53
N PHE A 32 17.38 -7.50 -25.30
CA PHE A 32 18.13 -6.37 -24.76
C PHE A 32 17.24 -5.46 -23.91
N ARG A 33 16.05 -5.11 -24.40
CA ARG A 33 15.06 -4.30 -23.67
C ARG A 33 14.53 -5.01 -22.43
N LEU A 34 14.24 -6.31 -22.52
CA LEU A 34 13.82 -7.13 -21.38
C LEU A 34 14.88 -7.13 -20.28
N SER A 35 16.15 -7.22 -20.66
CA SER A 35 17.28 -7.23 -19.71
C SER A 35 17.49 -5.87 -19.03
N ALA A 36 17.07 -4.77 -19.67
CA ALA A 36 17.07 -3.44 -19.08
C ALA A 36 15.90 -3.22 -18.09
N GLY A 37 14.91 -4.10 -18.08
CA GLY A 37 13.77 -4.06 -17.15
C GLY A 37 12.69 -3.03 -17.48
N ASP A 38 12.80 -2.34 -18.62
CA ASP A 38 11.90 -1.28 -19.09
C ASP A 38 11.24 -1.62 -20.43
N LEU A 39 11.01 -2.92 -20.66
CA LEU A 39 10.31 -3.43 -21.83
C LEU A 39 8.85 -2.98 -21.81
N GLU A 40 8.41 -2.30 -22.87
CA GLU A 40 7.03 -1.86 -23.03
C GLU A 40 6.20 -2.82 -23.89
N ASP A 41 4.98 -2.39 -24.25
CA ASP A 41 4.09 -3.18 -25.07
C ASP A 41 4.67 -3.43 -26.48
N LYS A 42 4.14 -4.50 -27.09
CA LYS A 42 4.54 -4.97 -28.41
C LYS A 42 4.57 -3.90 -29.49
N LYS A 43 3.57 -3.03 -29.55
CA LYS A 43 3.47 -2.02 -30.60
C LYS A 43 4.56 -0.97 -30.40
N THR A 44 4.78 -0.55 -29.16
CA THR A 44 5.78 0.45 -28.81
C THR A 44 7.19 -0.03 -29.10
N GLU A 45 7.55 -1.25 -28.70
CA GLU A 45 8.88 -1.82 -28.95
C GLU A 45 9.17 -2.03 -30.44
N TYR A 46 8.15 -2.43 -31.21
CA TYR A 46 8.30 -2.56 -32.67
C TYR A 46 8.54 -1.21 -33.34
N ASN A 47 7.84 -0.17 -32.89
CA ASN A 47 8.04 1.18 -33.41
C ASN A 47 9.43 1.71 -33.04
N ARG A 48 9.90 1.48 -31.82
CA ARG A 48 11.27 1.83 -31.38
C ARG A 48 12.32 1.22 -32.29
N TYR A 49 12.29 -0.08 -32.47
CA TYR A 49 13.24 -0.77 -33.34
C TYR A 49 13.21 -0.26 -34.78
N ASN A 50 12.01 -0.03 -35.33
CA ASN A 50 11.84 0.54 -36.67
C ASN A 50 12.39 1.96 -36.79
N ASN A 51 12.17 2.79 -35.78
CA ASN A 51 12.64 4.17 -35.75
C ASN A 51 14.17 4.23 -35.70
N GLU A 52 14.81 3.38 -34.89
CA GLU A 52 16.26 3.26 -34.84
C GLU A 52 16.84 2.86 -36.21
N LEU A 53 16.26 1.85 -36.87
CA LEU A 53 16.65 1.47 -38.24
C LEU A 53 16.47 2.62 -39.24
N ASN A 54 15.42 3.43 -39.10
CA ASN A 54 15.21 4.60 -39.94
C ASN A 54 16.22 5.71 -39.67
N THR A 55 16.59 5.93 -38.41
CA THR A 55 17.64 6.87 -38.04
C THR A 55 18.98 6.45 -38.63
N ILE A 56 19.40 5.21 -38.41
CA ILE A 56 20.65 4.66 -38.95
C ILE A 56 20.68 4.79 -40.48
N SER A 57 19.56 4.47 -41.15
CA SER A 57 19.43 4.54 -42.60
C SER A 57 19.67 5.94 -43.20
N LYS A 58 19.54 7.02 -42.42
CA LYS A 58 19.81 8.39 -42.90
C LYS A 58 21.31 8.70 -42.99
N HIS A 59 22.15 7.95 -42.27
CA HIS A 59 23.60 8.18 -42.23
C HIS A 59 24.37 7.48 -43.35
N TYR A 60 23.74 6.56 -44.08
CA TYR A 60 24.40 5.73 -45.08
C TYR A 60 23.67 5.82 -46.42
N ALA A 61 24.42 6.04 -47.50
CA ALA A 61 23.88 5.99 -48.85
C ALA A 61 23.36 4.58 -49.15
N GLU A 62 22.22 4.46 -49.83
CA GLU A 62 21.56 3.17 -50.10
C GLU A 62 22.46 2.17 -50.84
N MET A 63 23.32 2.67 -51.74
CA MET A 63 24.23 1.85 -52.54
C MET A 63 25.51 1.45 -51.80
N SER A 64 25.76 1.99 -50.60
CA SER A 64 26.91 1.59 -49.77
C SER A 64 26.70 0.20 -49.18
N GLU A 65 27.79 -0.49 -48.82
CA GLU A 65 27.73 -1.81 -48.16
C GLU A 65 26.82 -1.78 -46.93
N MET A 66 27.02 -0.78 -46.05
CA MET A 66 26.19 -0.58 -44.87
C MET A 66 24.74 -0.23 -45.21
N GLY A 67 24.51 0.61 -46.23
CA GLY A 67 23.17 0.93 -46.72
C GLY A 67 22.40 -0.32 -47.17
N GLN A 68 23.07 -1.23 -47.87
CA GLN A 68 22.50 -2.51 -48.27
C GLN A 68 22.22 -3.43 -47.08
N GLU A 69 23.09 -3.46 -46.06
CA GLU A 69 22.82 -4.21 -44.82
C GLU A 69 21.59 -3.68 -44.08
N ILE A 70 21.48 -2.36 -43.93
CA ILE A 70 20.32 -1.71 -43.28
C ILE A 70 19.04 -2.02 -44.05
N ALA A 71 19.08 -1.97 -45.39
CA ALA A 71 17.95 -2.35 -46.23
C ALA A 71 17.54 -3.82 -46.01
N LYS A 72 18.51 -4.74 -45.89
CA LYS A 72 18.25 -6.15 -45.56
C LYS A 72 17.58 -6.28 -44.19
N TRP A 73 18.05 -5.58 -43.16
CA TRP A 73 17.45 -5.65 -41.83
C TRP A 73 16.04 -5.04 -41.79
N LYS A 74 15.80 -3.93 -42.49
CA LYS A 74 14.44 -3.36 -42.66
C LYS A 74 13.50 -4.35 -43.37
N GLY A 75 14.00 -5.07 -44.37
CA GLY A 75 13.27 -6.16 -45.02
C GLY A 75 12.95 -7.31 -44.06
N ALA A 76 13.97 -7.80 -43.36
CA ALA A 76 13.86 -8.89 -42.39
C ALA A 76 12.88 -8.56 -41.24
N PHE A 77 12.91 -7.32 -40.74
CA PHE A 77 12.02 -6.84 -39.69
C PHE A 77 10.53 -7.04 -40.02
N LYS A 78 10.12 -6.93 -41.28
CA LYS A 78 8.73 -7.18 -41.69
C LYS A 78 8.32 -8.63 -41.41
N ASN A 79 9.25 -9.57 -41.57
CA ASN A 79 9.05 -11.00 -41.36
C ASN A 79 9.25 -11.39 -39.89
N ASP A 80 10.25 -10.79 -39.21
CA ASP A 80 10.58 -11.05 -37.80
C ASP A 80 9.35 -10.97 -36.88
N LYS A 81 8.48 -9.97 -37.11
CA LYS A 81 7.24 -9.75 -36.34
C LYS A 81 6.30 -10.96 -36.29
N ARG A 82 6.42 -11.85 -37.27
CA ARG A 82 5.57 -13.04 -37.45
C ARG A 82 6.31 -14.34 -37.16
N THR A 83 7.59 -14.27 -36.80
CA THR A 83 8.37 -15.46 -36.46
C THR A 83 7.85 -16.08 -35.17
N LYS A 84 7.90 -17.42 -35.10
CA LYS A 84 7.48 -18.18 -33.93
C LYS A 84 8.20 -17.70 -32.67
N SER A 85 9.50 -17.44 -32.75
CA SER A 85 10.29 -16.99 -31.60
C SER A 85 9.85 -15.64 -31.04
N VAL A 86 9.49 -14.68 -31.91
CA VAL A 86 8.98 -13.37 -31.46
C VAL A 86 7.56 -13.47 -30.91
N ILE A 87 6.72 -14.34 -31.48
CA ILE A 87 5.37 -14.61 -30.94
C ILE A 87 5.49 -15.21 -29.53
N GLN A 88 6.28 -16.26 -29.38
CA GLN A 88 6.52 -16.93 -28.09
C GLN A 88 7.14 -16.00 -27.05
N PHE A 89 8.03 -15.09 -27.47
CA PHE A 89 8.58 -14.07 -26.58
C PHE A 89 7.45 -13.29 -25.88
N TRP A 90 6.48 -12.78 -26.66
CA TRP A 90 5.36 -12.00 -26.10
C TRP A 90 4.40 -12.86 -25.28
N GLU A 91 4.10 -14.09 -25.71
CA GLU A 91 3.26 -15.01 -24.94
C GLU A 91 3.81 -15.24 -23.53
N VAL A 92 5.13 -15.45 -23.40
CA VAL A 92 5.79 -15.59 -22.10
C VAL A 92 5.68 -14.32 -21.26
N GLN A 93 5.86 -13.15 -21.87
CA GLN A 93 5.74 -11.87 -21.15
C GLN A 93 4.31 -11.57 -20.69
N ASP A 94 3.31 -11.93 -21.48
CA ASP A 94 1.90 -11.73 -21.12
C ASP A 94 1.50 -12.65 -19.96
N VAL A 95 1.93 -13.92 -19.99
CA VAL A 95 1.72 -14.85 -18.86
C VAL A 95 2.39 -14.35 -17.58
N ALA A 96 3.65 -13.89 -17.67
CA ALA A 96 4.38 -13.36 -16.54
C ALA A 96 3.68 -12.12 -15.94
N ARG A 97 3.25 -11.18 -16.78
CA ARG A 97 2.56 -9.95 -16.36
C ARG A 97 1.23 -10.25 -15.66
N MET A 98 0.45 -11.18 -16.21
CA MET A 98 -0.82 -11.61 -15.60
C MET A 98 -0.61 -12.29 -14.25
N ALA A 99 0.45 -13.12 -14.12
CA ALA A 99 0.79 -13.76 -12.86
C ALA A 99 1.22 -12.75 -11.79
N GLU A 100 2.03 -11.76 -12.17
CA GLU A 100 2.45 -10.67 -11.28
C GLU A 100 1.28 -9.76 -10.87
N GLU A 101 0.39 -9.44 -11.80
CA GLU A 101 -0.80 -8.65 -11.49
C GLU A 101 -1.72 -9.39 -10.52
N LYS A 102 -1.93 -10.69 -10.74
CA LYS A 102 -2.70 -11.55 -9.85
C LYS A 102 -2.09 -11.59 -8.44
N SER A 103 -0.79 -11.84 -8.32
CA SER A 103 -0.13 -11.90 -7.01
C SER A 103 -0.20 -10.55 -6.29
N ARG A 104 -0.01 -9.44 -7.01
CA ARG A 104 -0.17 -8.08 -6.47
C ARG A 104 -1.59 -7.79 -6.01
N ALA A 105 -2.61 -8.29 -6.71
CA ALA A 105 -4.01 -8.16 -6.30
C ALA A 105 -4.29 -8.96 -5.01
N GLU A 106 -3.79 -10.18 -4.91
CA GLU A 106 -3.90 -11.01 -3.69
C GLU A 106 -3.24 -10.32 -2.48
N VAL A 107 -2.05 -9.73 -2.66
CA VAL A 107 -1.38 -8.96 -1.60
C VAL A 107 -2.24 -7.77 -1.14
N ARG A 108 -2.83 -7.01 -2.08
CA ARG A 108 -3.71 -5.89 -1.74
C ARG A 108 -4.96 -6.33 -0.98
N MET A 109 -5.54 -7.48 -1.33
CA MET A 109 -6.66 -8.05 -0.61
C MET A 109 -6.29 -8.45 0.82
N LEU A 110 -5.14 -9.11 1.01
CA LEU A 110 -4.66 -9.47 2.34
C LEU A 110 -4.38 -8.24 3.22
N GLN A 111 -3.78 -7.19 2.64
CA GLN A 111 -3.58 -5.92 3.33
C GLN A 111 -4.90 -5.27 3.73
N ALA A 112 -5.90 -5.25 2.85
CA ALA A 112 -7.23 -4.73 3.17
C ALA A 112 -7.90 -5.53 4.30
N ALA A 113 -7.83 -6.86 4.26
CA ALA A 113 -8.37 -7.72 5.31
C ALA A 113 -7.68 -7.48 6.67
N GLN A 114 -6.35 -7.33 6.69
CA GLN A 114 -5.60 -7.00 7.90
C GLN A 114 -6.02 -5.65 8.49
N HIS A 115 -6.17 -4.61 7.66
CA HIS A 115 -6.62 -3.30 8.14
C HIS A 115 -8.02 -3.36 8.77
N VAL A 116 -8.95 -4.13 8.19
CA VAL A 116 -10.28 -4.36 8.77
C VAL A 116 -10.17 -5.03 10.14
N THR A 117 -9.38 -6.10 10.26
CA THR A 117 -9.18 -6.82 11.52
C THR A 117 -8.60 -5.92 12.61
N ILE A 118 -7.60 -5.10 12.28
CA ILE A 118 -7.01 -4.16 13.24
C ILE A 118 -8.06 -3.15 13.70
N ALA A 119 -8.85 -2.61 12.77
CA ALA A 119 -9.91 -1.67 13.09
C ALA A 119 -10.98 -2.31 14.00
N THR A 120 -11.42 -3.53 13.73
CA THR A 120 -12.42 -4.23 14.56
C THR A 120 -11.88 -4.56 15.95
N VAL A 121 -10.65 -5.08 16.05
CA VAL A 121 -10.04 -5.37 17.36
C VAL A 121 -9.88 -4.09 18.18
N THR A 122 -9.48 -2.98 17.52
CA THR A 122 -9.31 -1.69 18.19
C THR A 122 -10.66 -1.13 18.67
N THR A 123 -11.71 -1.20 17.84
CA THR A 123 -13.04 -0.73 18.26
C THR A 123 -13.62 -1.59 19.36
N GLU A 124 -13.44 -2.91 19.32
CA GLU A 124 -13.82 -3.82 20.40
C GLU A 124 -13.11 -3.48 21.71
N GLN A 125 -11.79 -3.25 21.67
CA GLN A 125 -11.02 -2.87 22.87
C GLN A 125 -11.50 -1.53 23.44
N VAL A 126 -11.72 -0.51 22.60
CA VAL A 126 -12.24 0.80 23.04
C VAL A 126 -13.64 0.67 23.63
N GLN A 127 -14.52 -0.12 22.99
CA GLN A 127 -15.87 -0.38 23.50
C GLN A 127 -15.85 -1.11 24.84
N GLN A 128 -14.99 -2.12 25.00
CA GLN A 128 -14.83 -2.85 26.26
C GLN A 128 -14.34 -1.94 27.38
N TYR A 129 -13.34 -1.08 27.10
CA TYR A 129 -12.85 -0.11 28.06
C TYR A 129 -13.95 0.87 28.51
N ALA A 130 -14.73 1.40 27.56
CA ALA A 130 -15.85 2.30 27.86
C ALA A 130 -16.90 1.61 28.76
N ARG A 131 -17.32 0.39 28.40
CA ARG A 131 -18.28 -0.40 29.20
C ARG A 131 -17.78 -0.68 30.61
N SER A 132 -16.53 -1.12 30.76
CA SER A 132 -15.94 -1.41 32.07
C SER A 132 -15.90 -0.16 32.96
N THR A 133 -15.57 0.99 32.38
CA THR A 133 -15.52 2.26 33.11
C THR A 133 -16.92 2.69 33.57
N THR A 134 -17.92 2.60 32.69
CA THR A 134 -19.33 2.88 33.05
C THR A 134 -19.83 1.96 34.15
N THR A 135 -19.56 0.65 34.08
CA THR A 135 -19.96 -0.31 35.12
C THR A 135 -19.32 0.03 36.46
N LYS A 136 -18.00 0.25 36.51
CA LYS A 136 -17.30 0.60 37.75
C LYS A 136 -17.79 1.90 38.37
N ILE A 137 -18.13 2.89 37.53
CA ILE A 137 -18.69 4.15 38.01
C ILE A 137 -20.09 3.91 38.59
N SER A 138 -20.97 3.20 37.88
CA SER A 138 -22.30 2.86 38.39
C SER A 138 -22.26 2.04 39.69
N GLU A 139 -21.36 1.06 39.81
CA GLU A 139 -21.20 0.27 41.04
C GLU A 139 -20.84 1.16 42.23
N LYS A 140 -19.88 2.08 42.08
CA LYS A 140 -19.53 3.04 43.14
C LYS A 140 -20.71 3.92 43.58
N PHE A 141 -21.52 4.38 42.63
CA PHE A 141 -22.71 5.20 42.93
C PHE A 141 -23.85 4.42 43.61
N LEU A 142 -23.93 3.10 43.41
CA LEU A 142 -24.92 2.25 44.07
C LEU A 142 -24.47 1.84 45.47
N ASP A 143 -23.19 1.52 45.65
CA ASP A 143 -22.60 1.17 46.96
C ASP A 143 -22.61 2.35 47.94
N GLU A 144 -22.52 3.59 47.42
CA GLU A 144 -22.59 4.81 48.22
C GLU A 144 -24.02 5.09 48.76
N LYS A 145 -25.06 4.53 48.12
CA LYS A 145 -26.44 4.62 48.63
C LYS A 145 -26.78 3.57 49.70
N GLU A 146 -26.05 2.46 49.78
CA GLU A 146 -26.33 1.40 50.75
C GLU A 146 -25.73 1.66 52.15
N LYS A 147 -24.93 2.72 52.31
CA LYS A 147 -24.23 3.08 53.55
C LYS A 147 -24.81 4.28 54.30
N LEU A 148 -26.04 4.69 54.01
CA LEU A 148 -26.73 5.66 54.85
C LEU A 148 -27.21 4.97 56.14
N PRO A 149 -26.86 5.48 57.33
CA PRO A 149 -27.41 4.96 58.57
C PRO A 149 -28.92 5.18 58.57
N ASN A 150 -29.64 4.10 58.85
CA ASN A 150 -31.06 4.08 59.15
C ASN A 150 -31.32 4.97 60.36
N ASP A 151 -31.65 6.24 60.13
CA ASP A 151 -32.24 7.11 61.13
C ASP A 151 -33.73 7.23 60.81
N GLY A 152 -34.52 6.56 61.65
CA GLY A 152 -35.97 6.59 61.57
C GLY A 152 -36.46 7.93 62.07
N SER A 153 -37.14 8.67 61.20
CA SER A 153 -38.07 9.71 61.64
C SER A 153 -39.39 9.52 60.90
N GLU A 154 -40.35 8.91 61.59
CA GLU A 154 -41.77 9.11 61.34
C GLU A 154 -42.07 10.59 61.61
N ASP A 155 -42.59 11.32 60.64
CA ASP A 155 -43.27 12.60 60.90
C ASP A 155 -44.48 12.74 59.97
N ASP A 156 -45.60 13.06 60.62
CA ASP A 156 -46.96 12.98 60.13
C ASP A 156 -47.33 14.21 59.29
N GLY A 157 -47.96 13.95 58.15
CA GLY A 157 -49.22 14.59 57.75
C GLY A 157 -49.33 16.12 57.54
N VAL A 158 -49.43 16.47 56.24
CA VAL A 158 -50.48 17.32 55.59
C VAL A 158 -50.35 18.87 55.58
N HIS A 159 -49.96 19.34 54.39
CA HIS A 159 -50.55 20.39 53.51
C HIS A 159 -50.45 21.88 53.85
N VAL A 160 -49.84 22.67 52.93
CA VAL A 160 -50.48 23.81 52.23
C VAL A 160 -49.92 23.93 50.81
N ASP A 161 -50.81 24.40 49.93
CA ASP A 161 -50.86 24.47 48.47
C ASP A 161 -50.13 25.69 47.83
N SER A 162 -50.02 25.60 46.49
CA SER A 162 -49.95 26.66 45.47
C SER A 162 -48.58 27.22 45.04
N GLY A 163 -48.17 26.80 43.84
CA GLY A 163 -47.09 27.41 43.04
C GLY A 163 -47.01 26.79 41.64
N GLU A 164 -47.96 27.15 40.78
CA GLU A 164 -48.05 26.77 39.35
C GLU A 164 -46.74 26.98 38.57
N PHE A 165 -46.36 26.00 37.75
CA PHE A 165 -45.77 26.27 36.44
C PHE A 165 -46.28 25.23 35.43
N PRO A 166 -47.03 25.63 34.39
CA PRO A 166 -47.46 24.71 33.34
C PRO A 166 -46.39 24.55 32.26
N ASN A 167 -46.39 23.34 31.71
CA ASN A 167 -45.63 22.84 30.57
C ASN A 167 -45.63 23.75 29.32
N SER A 168 -44.53 23.70 28.54
CA SER A 168 -44.59 23.63 27.07
C SER A 168 -43.24 23.15 26.52
N SER A 169 -43.20 21.94 25.94
CA SER A 169 -43.19 21.68 24.50
C SER A 169 -42.02 22.29 23.71
N LEU A 170 -41.01 21.46 23.45
CA LEU A 170 -40.75 20.89 22.11
C LEU A 170 -41.24 21.74 20.92
N LEU A 171 -40.31 22.42 20.23
CA LEU A 171 -40.12 22.52 18.78
C LEU A 171 -39.39 23.83 18.44
N GLY A 172 -38.37 23.76 17.57
CA GLY A 172 -37.77 24.99 17.02
C GLY A 172 -36.42 24.80 16.34
N ARG A 173 -36.39 23.96 15.31
CA ARG A 173 -35.35 23.93 14.28
C ARG A 173 -35.18 25.32 13.65
N ASN A 174 -33.96 25.76 13.36
CA ASN A 174 -33.60 26.52 12.15
C ASN A 174 -32.06 26.58 12.00
N ASP A 175 -31.61 26.16 10.82
CA ASP A 175 -30.26 26.26 10.29
C ASP A 175 -29.87 27.73 10.04
N THR A 176 -28.60 28.12 10.24
CA THR A 176 -27.83 28.95 9.29
C THR A 176 -26.32 28.84 9.62
N LYS A 177 -25.52 28.63 8.56
CA LYS A 177 -24.05 28.62 8.54
C LYS A 177 -23.51 30.03 8.82
N ASP A 178 -22.34 30.11 9.45
CA ASP A 178 -21.33 31.11 9.10
C ASP A 178 -19.93 30.59 9.43
N ASP A 179 -19.03 30.84 8.50
CA ASP A 179 -17.64 30.39 8.46
C ASP A 179 -16.72 31.18 9.40
N ALA A 180 -15.60 30.52 9.70
CA ALA A 180 -14.27 31.08 9.95
C ALA A 180 -13.83 31.47 11.38
N GLU A 181 -12.56 31.15 11.59
CA GLU A 181 -11.59 31.70 12.55
C GLU A 181 -11.46 31.02 13.93
N ASN A 182 -10.52 30.06 13.98
CA ASN A 182 -9.67 29.87 15.14
C ASN A 182 -8.76 31.11 15.29
N PRO A 183 -8.61 31.66 16.51
CA PRO A 183 -7.28 31.59 17.10
C PRO A 183 -7.27 31.33 18.62
N LEU A 184 -6.47 30.33 19.00
CA LEU A 184 -5.34 30.41 19.94
C LEU A 184 -5.55 31.09 21.33
N PHE A 185 -5.49 30.24 22.37
CA PHE A 185 -4.83 30.38 23.69
C PHE A 185 -4.74 31.77 24.38
N ILE A 186 -5.17 31.85 25.66
CA ILE A 186 -4.33 31.98 26.89
C ILE A 186 -5.22 32.31 28.12
N SER A 187 -4.70 31.95 29.30
CA SER A 187 -5.09 32.27 30.68
C SER A 187 -6.02 31.22 31.32
N GLY A 188 -5.63 30.45 32.34
CA GLY A 188 -4.61 30.65 33.35
C GLY A 188 -5.26 31.27 34.59
N HIS A 189 -5.78 30.42 35.49
CA HIS A 189 -5.78 30.70 36.91
C HIS A 189 -5.92 29.43 37.74
N ASP A 190 -4.98 29.30 38.68
CA ASP A 190 -4.87 28.32 39.75
C ASP A 190 -6.09 28.29 40.67
N SER A 191 -6.41 27.11 41.21
CA SER A 191 -6.38 26.91 42.67
C SER A 191 -6.45 25.44 43.03
N ASN A 192 -5.50 25.05 43.87
CA ASN A 192 -5.32 23.73 44.45
C ASN A 192 -6.40 23.44 45.50
N ASP A 193 -6.83 22.18 45.64
CA ASP A 193 -6.76 21.42 46.90
C ASP A 193 -7.60 20.13 46.80
N ALA A 194 -6.92 18.98 46.83
CA ALA A 194 -7.41 17.72 47.38
C ALA A 194 -6.31 16.67 47.19
N THR A 195 -5.46 16.56 48.20
CA THR A 195 -4.60 15.39 48.43
C THR A 195 -5.45 14.11 48.37
N VAL A 196 -5.30 13.34 47.30
CA VAL A 196 -5.76 11.94 47.20
C VAL A 196 -4.53 11.05 47.09
N ASN A 197 -4.49 10.09 48.00
CA ASN A 197 -3.37 9.22 48.34
C ASN A 197 -2.70 8.55 47.13
N GLN A 198 -1.36 8.65 47.09
CA GLN A 198 -0.48 8.01 46.12
C GLN A 198 -0.20 6.54 46.48
N ASP A 199 -1.22 5.69 46.57
CA ASP A 199 -1.02 4.25 46.71
C ASP A 199 -1.96 3.46 45.79
N GLU A 200 -1.66 3.53 44.49
CA GLU A 200 -1.66 2.41 43.53
C GLU A 200 -1.37 2.95 42.11
N LEU A 201 -0.29 3.71 41.98
CA LEU A 201 0.30 3.98 40.67
C LEU A 201 1.22 2.82 40.32
N VAL A 202 0.66 1.78 39.70
CA VAL A 202 1.46 0.95 38.80
C VAL A 202 1.45 1.67 37.45
N PRO A 203 2.56 2.28 36.99
CA PRO A 203 2.57 2.89 35.68
C PRO A 203 2.42 1.76 34.65
N LEU A 204 1.36 1.80 33.87
CA LEU A 204 1.14 1.00 32.65
C LEU A 204 2.11 1.41 31.53
N LYS A 205 3.38 1.65 31.87
CA LYS A 205 4.47 1.98 30.94
C LYS A 205 5.14 0.72 30.37
N ASN A 206 4.75 -0.48 30.80
CA ASN A 206 5.42 -1.72 30.41
C ASN A 206 4.65 -2.61 29.42
N THR A 207 3.39 -2.32 29.11
CA THR A 207 2.64 -3.15 28.14
C THR A 207 3.04 -2.84 26.69
N HIS A 208 3.48 -1.61 26.42
CA HIS A 208 4.01 -1.23 25.09
C HIS A 208 5.43 -1.75 24.83
N LYS A 209 6.22 -2.07 25.86
CA LYS A 209 7.52 -2.74 25.68
C LYS A 209 7.37 -4.27 25.59
N ARG A 210 6.39 -4.86 26.27
CA ARG A 210 6.18 -6.32 26.23
C ARG A 210 5.70 -6.83 24.87
N LEU A 211 4.88 -6.04 24.16
CA LEU A 211 4.45 -6.39 22.80
C LEU A 211 5.54 -6.24 21.73
N PHE A 212 6.63 -5.52 22.02
CA PHE A 212 7.73 -5.28 21.07
C PHE A 212 9.09 -5.87 21.49
N SER A 213 9.25 -6.32 22.74
CA SER A 213 10.44 -7.08 23.19
C SER A 213 10.27 -8.60 23.13
N GLU A 214 9.05 -9.10 22.96
CA GLU A 214 8.77 -10.51 22.65
C GLU A 214 8.63 -10.74 21.13
N ILE A 215 9.38 -9.96 20.36
CA ILE A 215 9.83 -10.29 19.01
C ILE A 215 11.34 -10.01 19.03
N GLY A 216 12.05 -10.67 19.94
CA GLY A 216 13.50 -10.78 19.84
C GLY A 216 13.80 -11.61 18.60
N ASP A 217 14.36 -10.96 17.57
CA ASP A 217 15.22 -11.41 16.47
C ASP A 217 15.04 -12.77 15.78
N ASP A 218 14.08 -13.61 16.16
CA ASP A 218 13.72 -14.84 15.48
C ASP A 218 12.59 -14.55 14.51
N LEU A 219 13.00 -13.95 13.39
CA LEU A 219 12.27 -14.03 12.13
C LEU A 219 11.69 -15.45 11.96
N PRO A 220 10.44 -15.61 11.49
CA PRO A 220 10.03 -16.85 10.84
C PRO A 220 10.70 -16.91 9.44
N SER A 221 12.02 -16.70 9.40
CA SER A 221 12.84 -16.82 8.21
C SER A 221 12.78 -18.25 7.69
N SER A 222 12.61 -19.25 8.58
CA SER A 222 12.48 -20.64 8.15
C SER A 222 11.22 -20.91 7.34
N HIS A 223 10.09 -20.27 7.67
CA HIS A 223 8.84 -20.47 6.92
C HIS A 223 8.85 -19.70 5.60
N ILE A 224 9.33 -18.45 5.60
CA ILE A 224 9.42 -17.63 4.38
C ILE A 224 10.48 -18.19 3.42
N MET A 225 11.64 -18.63 3.92
CA MET A 225 12.66 -19.29 3.11
C MET A 225 12.21 -20.69 2.66
N SER A 226 11.50 -21.46 3.50
CA SER A 226 10.94 -22.77 3.11
C SER A 226 9.90 -22.62 1.99
N VAL A 227 9.06 -21.58 2.05
CA VAL A 227 8.11 -21.26 0.98
C VAL A 227 8.87 -20.92 -0.30
N MET A 228 9.89 -20.05 -0.24
CA MET A 228 10.68 -19.68 -1.43
C MET A 228 11.50 -20.85 -2.02
N GLU A 229 12.07 -21.72 -1.19
CA GLU A 229 12.85 -22.88 -1.62
C GLU A 229 11.96 -23.97 -2.25
N LYS A 230 10.72 -24.12 -1.76
CA LYS A 230 9.71 -25.02 -2.34
C LYS A 230 9.21 -24.56 -3.72
N TYR A 231 9.27 -23.27 -4.04
CA TYR A 231 9.00 -22.74 -5.38
C TYR A 231 10.23 -22.79 -6.31
N ARG A 232 11.44 -22.70 -5.74
CA ARG A 232 12.70 -22.87 -6.48
C ARG A 232 12.88 -24.31 -6.98
N ALA A 233 12.64 -25.30 -6.13
CA ALA A 233 12.75 -26.72 -6.48
C ALA A 233 11.72 -27.17 -7.54
N LYS A 234 10.52 -26.57 -7.55
CA LYS A 234 9.47 -26.84 -8.55
C LYS A 234 9.74 -26.22 -9.92
N SER A 235 10.57 -25.17 -10.00
CA SER A 235 10.99 -24.57 -11.27
C SER A 235 12.14 -25.32 -11.94
N THR A 236 12.90 -26.15 -11.19
CA THR A 236 14.05 -26.90 -11.71
C THR A 236 13.75 -28.34 -12.11
N THR A 237 12.59 -28.91 -11.74
CA THR A 237 12.23 -30.30 -12.06
C THR A 237 11.27 -30.48 -13.23
N SER A 238 10.91 -29.41 -13.95
CA SER A 238 10.20 -29.54 -15.25
C SER A 238 11.20 -29.60 -16.41
N LYS A 239 12.08 -30.60 -16.38
CA LYS A 239 12.79 -31.13 -17.56
C LYS A 239 12.87 -32.65 -17.41
N TYR A 240 12.37 -33.33 -18.43
CA TYR A 240 12.24 -34.79 -18.60
C TYR A 240 11.05 -35.43 -17.87
N GLU A 241 9.88 -35.37 -18.52
CA GLU A 241 9.25 -36.56 -19.14
C GLU A 241 8.64 -36.15 -20.49
#